data_AF-A0A955ECD2-F1
#
_entry.id   AF-A0A955ECD2-F1
#
_cell.length_a   1.000
_cell.length_b   1.000
_cell.length_c   1.000
_cell.angle_alpha   90.00
_cell.angle_beta   90.00
_cell.angle_gamma   90.00
#
_symmetry.space_group_name_H-M   'P 1'
#
loop_
_entity.id
_entity.type
_entity.pdbx_description
1 polymer ?
#
loop_
_entity_poly.entity_id
_entity_poly.type
_entity_poly.pdbx_seq_one_letter_code
_entity_poly.pdbx_strand_id
1 'polypeptide(L)'
;AEAEAIKRRLQGIQVPRPMTHDLLANIIEAFGGTLESIAINDLSDHTFYAKLNIRGANNEAIEIDSRPSDAIALGVAQDVPIFVEEHVLEDAQNNDE
;
A
#
# COMPACT_ATOMS: atom_id res chain seq x y z
N ALA A 1 -12.22 2.57 -9.82
CA ALA A 1 -12.01 1.46 -8.87
C ALA A 1 -11.02 1.81 -7.76
N GLU A 2 -9.69 1.80 -7.99
CA GLU A 2 -8.68 2.07 -6.94
C GLU A 2 -8.72 3.52 -6.42
N ALA A 3 -8.70 4.50 -7.32
CA ALA A 3 -8.78 5.92 -6.97
C ALA A 3 -10.06 6.29 -6.18
N GLU A 4 -11.18 5.66 -6.50
CA GLU A 4 -12.42 5.83 -5.74
C GLU A 4 -12.35 5.19 -4.36
N ALA A 5 -11.64 4.07 -4.22
CA ALA A 5 -11.42 3.43 -2.92
C ALA A 5 -10.56 4.32 -2.01
N ILE A 6 -9.48 4.88 -2.55
CA ILE A 6 -8.61 5.84 -1.86
C ILE A 6 -9.41 7.08 -1.45
N LYS A 7 -10.09 7.73 -2.42
CA LYS A 7 -10.88 8.93 -2.17
C LYS A 7 -11.91 8.73 -1.06
N ARG A 8 -12.65 7.62 -1.10
CA ARG A 8 -13.67 7.31 -0.09
C ARG A 8 -13.07 7.19 1.31
N ARG A 9 -11.94 6.49 1.43
CA ARG A 9 -11.24 6.29 2.71
C ARG A 9 -10.67 7.62 3.24
N LEU A 10 -10.06 8.43 2.39
CA LEU A 10 -9.61 9.79 2.74
C LEU A 10 -10.76 10.70 3.21
N GLN A 11 -11.97 10.50 2.68
CA GLN A 11 -13.18 11.22 3.10
C GLN A 11 -13.84 10.63 4.35
N GLY A 12 -13.31 9.54 4.93
CA GLY A 12 -13.88 8.88 6.10
C GLY A 12 -15.26 8.26 5.86
N ILE A 13 -15.64 8.01 4.60
CA ILE A 13 -16.97 7.50 4.25
C ILE A 13 -17.04 6.01 4.60
N GLN A 14 -17.86 5.68 5.59
CA GLN A 14 -18.13 4.30 5.98
C GLN A 14 -19.08 3.63 4.98
N VAL A 15 -18.79 2.35 4.69
CA VAL A 15 -19.62 1.49 3.86
C VAL A 15 -20.23 0.38 4.71
N PRO A 16 -21.45 -0.09 4.41
CA PRO A 16 -22.15 -1.08 5.25
C PRO A 16 -21.48 -2.46 5.24
N ARG A 17 -20.62 -2.75 4.25
CA ARG A 17 -19.88 -4.00 4.12
C ARG A 17 -18.45 -3.72 3.68
N PRO A 18 -17.47 -4.51 4.13
CA PRO A 18 -16.07 -4.35 3.72
C PRO A 18 -15.95 -4.54 2.21
N MET A 19 -15.21 -3.64 1.56
CA MET A 19 -14.82 -3.77 0.16
C MET A 19 -13.44 -4.42 0.04
N THR A 20 -12.92 -4.57 -1.17
CA THR A 20 -11.74 -5.41 -1.43
C THR A 20 -10.53 -5.09 -0.55
N HIS A 21 -10.17 -3.80 -0.41
CA HIS A 21 -9.05 -3.39 0.45
C HIS A 21 -9.37 -3.53 1.95
N ASP A 22 -10.65 -3.47 2.35
CA ASP A 22 -11.06 -3.72 3.74
C ASP A 22 -10.98 -5.23 4.04
N LEU A 23 -11.41 -6.05 3.08
CA LEU A 23 -11.30 -7.51 3.15
C LEU A 23 -9.84 -7.95 3.26
N LEU A 24 -8.94 -7.38 2.46
CA LEU A 24 -7.52 -7.71 2.51
C LEU A 24 -6.88 -7.32 3.85
N ALA A 25 -7.20 -6.14 4.39
CA ALA A 25 -6.77 -5.73 5.72
C ALA A 25 -7.27 -6.72 6.80
N ASN A 26 -8.55 -7.10 6.76
CA ASN A 26 -9.12 -8.08 7.68
C ASN A 26 -8.43 -9.45 7.58
N ILE A 27 -8.02 -9.87 6.37
CA ILE A 27 -7.27 -11.12 6.19
C ILE A 27 -5.89 -11.01 6.84
N ILE A 28 -5.15 -9.93 6.61
CA ILE A 28 -3.84 -9.70 7.24
C ILE A 28 -3.97 -9.79 8.76
N GLU A 29 -4.94 -9.06 9.34
CA GLU A 29 -5.20 -9.05 10.78
C GLU A 29 -5.64 -10.43 11.31
N ALA A 30 -6.52 -11.15 10.60
CA ALA A 30 -7.00 -12.47 11.01
C ALA A 30 -5.89 -13.53 11.09
N PHE A 31 -4.83 -13.37 10.30
CA PHE A 31 -3.63 -14.21 10.34
C PHE A 31 -2.56 -13.66 11.30
N GLY A 32 -2.89 -12.65 12.11
CA GLY A 32 -1.98 -12.03 13.08
C GLY A 32 -0.93 -11.10 12.47
N GLY A 33 -1.14 -10.66 11.23
CA GLY A 33 -0.32 -9.69 10.54
C GLY A 33 -0.69 -8.25 10.89
N THR A 34 0.28 -7.35 10.88
CA THR A 34 0.07 -5.89 10.96
C THR A 34 0.83 -5.23 9.81
N LEU A 35 0.15 -4.41 9.00
CA LEU A 35 0.81 -3.61 7.97
C LEU A 35 1.56 -2.46 8.66
N GLU A 36 2.89 -2.48 8.61
CA GLU A 36 3.74 -1.49 9.29
C GLU A 36 4.11 -0.31 8.39
N SER A 37 4.35 -0.57 7.11
CA SER A 37 4.70 0.48 6.14
C SER A 37 4.45 0.03 4.70
N ILE A 38 4.42 1.01 3.80
CA ILE A 38 4.45 0.81 2.35
C ILE A 38 5.77 1.40 1.84
N ALA A 39 6.47 0.69 0.96
CA ALA A 39 7.66 1.21 0.30
C ALA A 39 7.45 1.20 -1.22
N ILE A 40 7.50 2.36 -1.87
CA ILE A 40 7.60 2.46 -3.33
C ILE A 40 9.09 2.32 -3.66
N ASN A 41 9.47 1.13 -4.13
CA ASN A 41 10.85 0.66 -4.04
C ASN A 41 11.54 0.46 -5.38
N ASP A 42 10.82 0.62 -6.50
CA ASP A 42 11.42 0.50 -7.83
C ASP A 42 10.57 1.23 -8.88
N LEU A 43 11.21 1.64 -9.97
CA LEU A 43 10.61 2.16 -11.18
C LEU A 43 11.32 1.54 -12.39
N SER A 44 10.63 0.66 -13.10
CA SER A 44 11.18 -0.02 -14.27
C SER A 44 10.19 0.02 -15.41
N ASP A 45 10.66 0.34 -16.62
CA ASP A 45 9.82 0.47 -17.82
C ASP A 45 8.56 1.33 -17.58
N HIS A 46 8.71 2.48 -16.91
CA HIS A 46 7.63 3.40 -16.52
C HIS A 46 6.57 2.77 -15.59
N THR A 47 6.89 1.65 -14.96
CA THR A 47 6.04 0.93 -14.03
C THR A 47 6.61 1.05 -12.62
N PHE A 48 5.86 1.68 -11.72
CA PHE A 48 6.21 1.75 -10.31
C PHE A 48 5.88 0.45 -9.59
N TYR A 49 6.77 0.04 -8.70
CA TYR A 49 6.60 -1.11 -7.82
C TYR A 49 6.52 -0.65 -6.37
N ALA A 50 5.77 -1.40 -5.58
CA ALA A 50 5.69 -1.18 -4.15
C ALA A 50 5.74 -2.49 -3.37
N LYS A 51 6.15 -2.39 -2.11
CA LYS A 51 6.08 -3.46 -1.13
C LYS A 51 5.20 -3.08 0.04
N LEU A 52 4.38 -4.04 0.46
CA LEU A 52 3.71 -4.03 1.76
C LEU A 52 4.65 -4.66 2.79
N ASN A 53 5.06 -3.89 3.79
CA ASN A 53 5.88 -4.38 4.89
C ASN A 53 4.94 -4.80 6.03
N ILE A 54 4.82 -6.10 6.25
CA ILE A 54 3.91 -6.70 7.23
C ILE A 54 4.73 -7.34 8.35
N ARG A 55 4.36 -7.05 9.59
CA ARG A 55 4.79 -7.79 10.77
C ARG A 55 3.85 -8.97 10.98
N GLY A 56 4.34 -10.20 10.80
CA GLY A 56 3.56 -11.41 11.08
C GLY A 56 3.45 -11.74 12.57
N ALA A 57 2.63 -12.74 12.89
CA ALA A 57 2.26 -13.10 14.27
C ALA A 57 3.46 -13.43 15.19
N ASN A 58 4.57 -13.91 14.62
CA ASN A 58 5.80 -14.25 15.33
C ASN A 58 6.90 -13.18 15.20
N ASN A 59 6.52 -11.93 14.97
CA ASN A 59 7.42 -10.80 14.72
C ASN A 59 8.27 -10.94 13.44
N GLU A 60 7.90 -11.87 12.57
CA GLU A 60 8.50 -12.09 11.25
C GLU A 60 8.27 -10.87 10.35
N ALA A 61 9.31 -10.48 9.61
CA ALA A 61 9.20 -9.45 8.59
C ALA A 61 8.78 -10.10 7.28
N ILE A 62 7.61 -9.71 6.78
CA ILE A 62 7.04 -10.19 5.52
C ILE A 62 6.95 -9.03 4.55
N GLU A 63 7.50 -9.21 3.35
CA GLU A 63 7.36 -8.27 2.26
C GLU A 63 6.46 -8.88 1.19
N ILE A 64 5.45 -8.14 0.75
CA ILE A 64 4.55 -8.55 -0.34
C ILE A 64 4.63 -7.53 -1.46
N ASP A 65 4.96 -8.02 -2.66
CA ASP A 65 4.93 -7.22 -3.89
C ASP A 65 3.52 -6.69 -4.19
N SER A 66 3.45 -5.44 -4.62
CA SER A 66 2.18 -4.74 -4.84
C SER A 66 2.36 -3.61 -5.85
N ARG A 67 1.26 -3.26 -6.53
CA ARG A 67 1.22 -1.98 -7.24
C ARG A 67 1.07 -0.86 -6.21
N PRO A 68 1.68 0.32 -6.43
CA PRO A 68 1.53 1.45 -5.50
C PRO A 68 0.07 1.82 -5.23
N SER A 69 -0.80 1.75 -6.24
CA SER A 69 -2.22 2.09 -6.08
C SER A 69 -2.96 1.16 -5.11
N ASP A 70 -2.70 -0.15 -5.17
CA ASP A 70 -3.28 -1.14 -4.26
C ASP A 70 -2.72 -0.96 -2.84
N ALA A 71 -1.41 -0.74 -2.73
CA ALA A 71 -0.75 -0.53 -1.44
C ALA A 71 -1.29 0.71 -0.73
N ILE A 72 -1.36 1.84 -1.43
CA ILE A 72 -1.93 3.09 -0.91
C ILE A 72 -3.40 2.87 -0.54
N ALA A 73 -4.18 2.23 -1.42
CA ALA A 73 -5.58 1.97 -1.16
C ALA A 73 -5.79 1.10 0.09
N LEU A 74 -4.89 0.16 0.40
CA LEU A 74 -4.88 -0.66 1.62
C LEU A 74 -4.46 0.15 2.86
N GLY A 75 -3.34 0.87 2.81
CA GLY A 75 -2.74 1.57 3.95
C GLY A 75 -3.45 2.86 4.37
N VAL A 76 -4.17 3.52 3.45
CA VAL A 76 -4.82 4.82 3.73
C VAL A 76 -5.88 4.77 4.83
N ALA A 77 -6.46 3.60 5.12
CA ALA A 77 -7.40 3.45 6.25
C ALA A 77 -6.72 3.22 7.60
N GLN A 78 -5.44 2.84 7.59
CA GLN A 78 -4.67 2.46 8.78
C GLN A 78 -3.60 3.49 9.14
N ASP A 79 -3.57 4.65 8.46
CA ASP A 79 -2.56 5.72 8.62
C ASP A 79 -1.11 5.19 8.61
N VAL A 80 -0.87 4.21 7.74
CA VAL A 80 0.42 3.53 7.60
C VAL A 80 1.42 4.46 6.88
N PRO A 81 2.67 4.57 7.37
CA PRO A 81 3.69 5.38 6.71
C PRO A 81 4.03 4.84 5.31
N ILE A 82 4.21 5.78 4.38
CA ILE A 82 4.60 5.50 2.99
C ILE A 82 6.00 6.06 2.78
N PHE A 83 6.91 5.21 2.31
CA PHE A 83 8.27 5.56 1.96
C PHE A 83 8.46 5.42 0.45
N VAL A 84 9.37 6.21 -0.10
CA VAL A 84 9.78 6.14 -1.50
C VAL A 84 11.29 6.11 -1.52
N GLU A 85 11.86 5.20 -2.29
CA GLU A 85 13.30 5.13 -2.50
C GLU A 85 13.79 6.33 -3.32
N GLU A 86 14.97 6.86 -2.99
CA GLU A 86 15.50 8.07 -3.61
C GLU A 86 15.65 7.90 -5.13
N HIS A 87 16.18 6.76 -5.58
CA HIS A 87 16.37 6.48 -7.01
C HIS A 87 15.03 6.50 -7.78
N VAL A 88 13.93 6.08 -7.15
CA VAL A 88 12.60 6.13 -7.76
C VAL A 88 12.15 7.56 -7.98
N LEU A 89 12.46 8.46 -7.04
CA LEU A 89 12.17 9.89 -7.18
C LEU A 89 13.02 10.51 -8.29
N GLU A 90 14.30 10.16 -8.36
CA GLU A 90 15.22 10.62 -9.41
C GLU A 90 14.76 10.15 -10.80
N ASP A 91 14.44 8.87 -10.95
CA ASP A 91 14.00 8.28 -12.22
C ASP A 91 12.63 8.82 -12.66
N ALA A 92 11.72 9.08 -11.72
CA ALA A 92 10.42 9.69 -12.03
C ALA A 92 10.58 11.12 -12.59
N GLN A 93 11.53 11.90 -12.08
CA GLN A 93 11.80 13.25 -12.57
C GLN A 93 12.42 13.25 -13.97
N ASN A 94 13.29 12.28 -14.26
CA ASN A 94 13.96 12.18 -15.56
C ASN A 94 13.03 11.69 -16.69
N ASN A 95 11.94 10.96 -16.37
CA ASN A 95 10.97 10.46 -17.36
C ASN A 95 9.92 11.50 -17.79
N ASP A 96 9.87 12.67 -17.13
CA ASP A 96 8.98 13.79 -17.49
C ASP A 96 9.62 14.76 -18.52
N GLU A 97 10.89 14.54 -18.91
CA GLU A 97 11.59 15.24 -20.02
C GLU A 97 11.58 14.45 -21.34
#